data_AF-A0A1E7GB83-F1
#
_entry.id   AF-A0A1E7GB83-F1
#
_cell.length_a   1.000
_cell.length_b   1.000
_cell.length_c   1.000
_cell.angle_alpha   90.00
_cell.angle_beta   90.00
_cell.angle_gamma   90.00
#
_symmetry.space_group_name_H-M   'P 1'
#
loop_
_entity.id
_entity.type
_entity.pdbx_description
1 polymer ?
#
loop_
_entity_poly.entity_id
_entity_poly.type
_entity_poly.pdbx_seq_one_letter_code
_entity_poly.pdbx_strand_id
1 'polypeptide(L)'
;MKIRVVSSREEISALNPNDRIVHMAFRPSNKDILALVEACPKIEVIQLPKSYRRTVSKSIEMFIGMQRIQLIEGDVWGHRKDINEYYSIPSSVIEKIKELKSEGTPAERIEEKVSRESKLDPEMVAYILNKESLA
;
A
#
# COMPACT_ATOMS: atom_id res chain seq x y z
N MET A 1 -9.29 4.46 5.28
CA MET A 1 -8.60 3.28 4.70
C MET A 1 -7.56 2.79 5.71
N LYS A 2 -7.13 1.51 5.63
CA LYS A 2 -6.15 0.94 6.56
C LYS A 2 -5.15 0.05 5.81
N ILE A 3 -3.92 0.03 6.30
CA ILE A 3 -2.79 -0.73 5.77
C ILE A 3 -2.46 -1.81 6.80
N ARG A 4 -2.46 -3.07 6.40
CA ARG A 4 -1.99 -4.19 7.24
C ARG A 4 -0.47 -4.21 7.21
N VAL A 5 0.18 -4.11 8.37
CA VAL A 5 1.64 -4.15 8.48
C VAL A 5 2.08 -5.56 8.83
N VAL A 6 2.98 -6.12 8.01
CA VAL A 6 3.51 -7.47 8.14
C VAL A 6 5.01 -7.41 8.30
N SER A 7 5.52 -7.85 9.45
CA SER A 7 6.95 -7.71 9.79
C SER A 7 7.73 -9.01 9.71
N SER A 8 7.06 -10.13 9.50
CA SER A 8 7.70 -11.45 9.38
C SER A 8 6.93 -12.34 8.41
N ARG A 9 7.60 -13.35 7.86
CA ARG A 9 7.01 -14.28 6.88
C ARG A 9 5.96 -15.18 7.54
N GLU A 10 6.12 -15.45 8.82
CA GLU A 10 5.28 -16.34 9.63
C GLU A 10 3.87 -15.75 9.81
N GLU A 11 3.73 -14.43 9.72
CA GLU A 11 2.45 -13.72 9.85
C GLU A 11 1.54 -13.86 8.61
N ILE A 12 2.10 -14.22 7.44
CA ILE A 12 1.36 -14.24 6.18
C ILE A 12 0.15 -15.18 6.26
N SER A 13 0.29 -16.33 6.91
CA SER A 13 -0.78 -17.33 7.04
C SER A 13 -1.93 -16.88 7.95
N ALA A 14 -1.72 -15.86 8.78
CA ALA A 14 -2.69 -15.32 9.72
C ALA A 14 -3.32 -13.99 9.25
N LEU A 15 -3.06 -13.57 8.02
CA LEU A 15 -3.62 -12.33 7.47
C LEU A 15 -5.14 -12.45 7.27
N ASN A 16 -5.82 -11.31 7.33
CA ASN A 16 -7.25 -11.29 7.08
C ASN A 16 -7.48 -11.41 5.56
N PRO A 17 -8.30 -12.37 5.09
CA PRO A 17 -8.56 -12.53 3.65
C PRO A 17 -9.18 -11.30 2.96
N ASN A 18 -9.71 -10.35 3.73
CA ASN A 18 -10.28 -9.10 3.25
C ASN A 18 -9.29 -7.91 3.28
N ASP A 19 -8.04 -8.12 3.69
CA ASP A 19 -7.03 -7.07 3.64
C ASP A 19 -6.75 -6.67 2.20
N ARG A 20 -6.93 -5.38 1.91
CA ARG A 20 -6.79 -4.79 0.57
C ARG A 20 -5.41 -4.17 0.34
N ILE A 21 -4.76 -3.71 1.40
CA ILE A 21 -3.47 -3.03 1.34
C ILE A 21 -2.56 -3.64 2.39
N VAL A 22 -1.43 -4.18 1.95
CA VAL A 22 -0.45 -4.82 2.82
C VAL A 22 0.90 -4.15 2.64
N HIS A 23 1.50 -3.71 3.74
CA HIS A 23 2.89 -3.26 3.80
C HIS A 23 3.77 -4.38 4.33
N MET A 24 4.77 -4.80 3.55
CA MET A 24 5.76 -5.77 4.01
C MET A 24 7.00 -5.05 4.53
N ALA A 25 7.17 -5.07 5.85
CA ALA A 25 8.30 -4.46 6.56
C ALA A 25 9.55 -5.39 6.60
N PHE A 26 9.57 -6.43 5.76
CA PHE A 26 10.71 -7.30 5.52
C PHE A 26 10.88 -7.53 4.02
N ARG A 27 12.09 -7.91 3.59
CA ARG A 27 12.36 -8.22 2.18
C ARG A 27 11.66 -9.54 1.80
N PRO A 28 10.64 -9.52 0.93
CA PRO A 28 9.94 -10.75 0.57
C PRO A 28 10.69 -11.53 -0.50
N SER A 29 10.62 -12.85 -0.42
CA SER A 29 10.93 -13.75 -1.55
C SER A 29 9.73 -13.91 -2.48
N ASN A 30 9.93 -14.48 -3.67
CA ASN A 30 8.82 -14.83 -4.56
C ASN A 30 7.78 -15.74 -3.87
N LYS A 31 8.23 -16.67 -3.01
CA LYS A 31 7.33 -17.55 -2.25
C LYS A 31 6.47 -16.77 -1.26
N ASP A 32 7.06 -15.77 -0.59
CA ASP A 32 6.34 -14.95 0.38
C ASP A 32 5.25 -14.11 -0.32
N ILE A 33 5.54 -13.57 -1.52
CA ILE A 33 4.54 -12.82 -2.32
C ILE A 33 3.41 -13.74 -2.79
N LEU A 34 3.71 -14.95 -3.27
CA LEU A 34 2.67 -15.92 -3.67
C LEU A 34 1.77 -16.28 -2.48
N ALA A 35 2.37 -16.59 -1.33
CA ALA A 35 1.63 -16.90 -0.11
C ALA A 35 0.76 -15.73 0.36
N LEU A 36 1.22 -14.49 0.20
CA LEU A 36 0.44 -13.28 0.51
C LEU A 36 -0.80 -13.17 -0.39
N VAL A 37 -0.65 -13.39 -1.69
CA VAL A 37 -1.77 -13.34 -2.65
C VAL A 37 -2.79 -14.44 -2.36
N GLU A 38 -2.33 -15.63 -1.97
CA GLU A 38 -3.20 -16.74 -1.56
C GLU A 38 -3.95 -16.43 -0.25
N ALA A 39 -3.27 -15.88 0.75
CA ALA A 39 -3.87 -15.55 2.05
C ALA A 39 -4.86 -14.38 1.96
N CYS A 40 -4.59 -13.40 1.09
CA CYS A 40 -5.39 -12.18 0.92
C CYS A 40 -5.95 -12.09 -0.51
N PRO A 41 -6.99 -12.86 -0.87
CA PRO A 41 -7.53 -12.88 -2.24
C PRO A 41 -8.15 -11.55 -2.68
N LYS A 42 -8.41 -10.62 -1.75
CA LYS A 42 -8.91 -9.27 -2.03
C LYS A 42 -7.82 -8.20 -2.02
N ILE A 43 -6.54 -8.60 -1.98
CA ILE A 43 -5.44 -7.64 -2.00
C ILE A 43 -5.45 -6.84 -3.30
N GLU A 44 -5.24 -5.54 -3.16
CA GLU A 44 -5.16 -4.60 -4.27
C GLU A 44 -3.78 -3.95 -4.34
N VAL A 45 -3.11 -3.81 -3.19
CA VAL A 45 -1.82 -3.12 -3.07
C VAL A 45 -0.88 -3.92 -2.18
N ILE A 46 0.32 -4.15 -2.70
CA ILE A 46 1.50 -4.55 -1.93
C ILE A 46 2.42 -3.33 -1.86
N GLN A 47 2.64 -2.80 -0.66
CA GLN A 47 3.57 -1.70 -0.42
C GLN A 47 4.90 -2.27 0.09
N LEU A 48 6.00 -1.83 -0.50
CA LEU A 48 7.35 -2.19 -0.08
C LEU A 48 8.23 -0.96 0.12
N PRO A 49 9.12 -0.96 1.13
CA PRO A 49 10.21 -0.01 1.19
C PRO A 49 11.07 -0.07 -0.10
N LYS A 50 11.61 1.08 -0.51
CA LYS A 50 12.45 1.24 -1.71
C LYS A 50 13.54 0.16 -1.85
N SER A 51 14.20 -0.18 -0.74
CA SER A 51 15.29 -1.17 -0.70
C SER A 51 14.83 -2.61 -0.96
N TYR A 52 13.56 -2.92 -0.67
CA TYR A 52 12.97 -4.25 -0.86
C TYR A 52 12.31 -4.34 -2.24
N ARG A 53 11.68 -3.25 -2.69
CA ARG A 53 11.07 -3.15 -4.02
C ARG A 53 12.06 -3.48 -5.14
N ARG A 54 13.32 -3.04 -5.02
CA ARG A 54 14.41 -3.31 -5.97
C ARG A 54 14.80 -4.79 -6.10
N THR A 55 14.45 -5.61 -5.11
CA THR A 55 14.77 -7.05 -5.11
C THR A 55 13.63 -7.93 -5.60
N VAL A 56 12.50 -7.33 -5.94
CA VAL A 56 11.37 -8.04 -6.52
C VAL A 56 11.72 -8.45 -7.96
N SER A 57 11.53 -9.72 -8.29
CA SER A 57 11.84 -10.23 -9.63
C SER A 57 10.82 -9.77 -10.67
N LYS A 58 11.25 -9.56 -11.92
CA LYS A 58 10.33 -9.19 -13.01
C LYS A 58 9.20 -10.21 -13.20
N SER A 59 9.49 -11.50 -13.02
CA SER A 59 8.48 -12.56 -13.12
C SER A 59 7.38 -12.44 -12.07
N ILE A 60 7.72 -12.12 -10.82
CA ILE A 60 6.70 -11.95 -9.77
C ILE A 60 5.93 -10.63 -9.95
N GLU A 61 6.57 -9.57 -10.45
CA GLU A 61 5.88 -8.34 -10.84
C GLU A 61 4.83 -8.59 -11.93
N MET A 62 5.18 -9.38 -12.95
CA MET A 62 4.24 -9.78 -14.00
C MET A 62 3.06 -10.57 -13.41
N PHE A 63 3.34 -11.53 -12.53
CA PHE A 63 2.30 -12.32 -11.87
C PHE A 63 1.30 -11.47 -11.08
N ILE A 64 1.78 -10.60 -10.19
CA ILE A 64 0.88 -9.74 -9.39
C ILE A 64 0.16 -8.71 -10.27
N GLY A 65 0.80 -8.22 -11.34
CA GLY A 65 0.16 -7.36 -12.34
C GLY A 65 -0.99 -8.05 -13.07
N MET A 66 -0.86 -9.33 -13.41
CA MET A 66 -1.95 -10.15 -13.99
C MET A 66 -3.13 -10.30 -13.03
N GLN A 67 -2.86 -10.34 -11.71
CA GLN A 67 -3.88 -10.34 -10.66
C GLN A 67 -4.47 -8.94 -10.37
N ARG A 68 -4.06 -7.91 -11.14
CA ARG A 68 -4.44 -6.50 -10.94
C ARG A 68 -4.02 -5.93 -9.59
N ILE A 69 -2.96 -6.49 -9.00
CA ILE A 69 -2.37 -6.02 -7.74
C ILE A 69 -1.30 -4.98 -8.07
N GLN A 70 -1.39 -3.82 -7.45
CA GLN A 70 -0.38 -2.76 -7.57
C GLN A 70 0.76 -3.01 -6.60
N LEU A 71 1.98 -2.88 -7.09
CA LEU A 71 3.19 -2.95 -6.27
C LEU A 71 3.81 -1.56 -6.17
N ILE A 72 3.66 -0.94 -5.00
CA ILE A 72 4.03 0.46 -4.78
C ILE A 72 5.22 0.59 -3.83
N GLU A 73 6.02 1.64 -4.03
CA GLU A 73 7.05 2.09 -3.10
C GLU A 73 6.42 2.88 -1.94
N GLY A 74 6.81 2.55 -0.71
CA GLY A 74 6.52 3.38 0.45
C GLY A 74 6.74 2.70 1.79
N ASP A 75 6.57 3.44 2.86
CA ASP A 75 6.82 2.99 4.23
C ASP A 75 5.73 3.47 5.21
N VAL A 76 5.70 2.88 6.41
CA VAL A 76 4.75 3.22 7.46
C VAL A 76 5.49 3.88 8.63
N TRP A 77 5.77 5.17 8.47
CA TRP A 77 6.61 5.94 9.38
C TRP A 77 6.07 6.07 10.81
N GLY A 78 6.86 5.59 11.78
CA GLY A 78 6.59 5.75 13.21
C GLY A 78 5.44 4.90 13.72
N HIS A 79 5.03 3.88 12.97
CA HIS A 79 3.99 2.94 13.38
C HIS A 79 4.54 1.84 14.27
N ARG A 80 3.85 1.59 15.39
CA ARG A 80 4.18 0.54 16.35
C ARG A 80 3.27 -0.66 16.15
N LYS A 81 3.75 -1.63 15.36
CA LYS A 81 3.03 -2.87 15.05
C LYS A 81 2.67 -3.69 16.29
N ASP A 82 3.52 -3.63 17.32
CA ASP A 82 3.30 -4.29 18.61
C ASP A 82 2.07 -3.77 19.37
N ILE A 83 1.61 -2.55 19.04
CA ILE A 83 0.39 -1.96 19.61
C ILE A 83 -0.80 -2.15 18.67
N ASN A 84 -0.60 -1.97 17.36
CA ASN A 84 -1.66 -2.09 16.38
C ASN A 84 -1.12 -2.71 15.09
N GLU A 85 -1.77 -3.77 14.65
CA GLU A 85 -1.48 -4.51 13.42
C GLU A 85 -1.76 -3.74 12.13
N TYR A 86 -2.56 -2.68 12.24
CA TYR A 86 -3.01 -1.85 11.13
C TYR A 86 -2.56 -0.41 11.31
N TYR A 87 -1.97 0.15 10.28
CA TYR A 87 -1.84 1.58 10.14
C TYR A 87 -3.11 2.17 9.54
N SER A 88 -3.79 3.02 10.29
CA SER A 88 -4.99 3.70 9.81
C SER A 88 -4.61 5.01 9.13
N ILE A 89 -4.99 5.15 7.86
CA ILE A 89 -4.81 6.41 7.14
C ILE A 89 -5.82 7.42 7.70
N PRO A 90 -5.38 8.59 8.21
CA PRO A 90 -6.28 9.59 8.78
C PRO A 90 -7.34 10.02 7.76
N SER A 91 -8.59 10.16 8.21
CA SER A 91 -9.69 10.62 7.35
C SER A 91 -9.44 12.00 6.77
N SER A 92 -8.81 12.90 7.54
CA SER A 92 -8.41 14.24 7.09
C SER A 92 -7.51 14.22 5.86
N VAL A 93 -6.63 13.22 5.72
CA VAL A 93 -5.78 13.06 4.53
C VAL A 93 -6.63 12.67 3.32
N ILE A 94 -7.60 11.77 3.51
CA ILE A 94 -8.52 11.33 2.46
C ILE A 94 -9.42 12.48 2.02
N GLU A 95 -9.98 13.23 2.97
CA GLU A 95 -10.81 14.42 2.72
C GLU A 95 -10.03 15.49 1.96
N LYS A 96 -8.78 15.75 2.34
CA LYS A 96 -7.92 16.70 1.63
C LYS A 96 -7.63 16.27 0.19
N ILE A 97 -7.38 14.98 -0.06
CA ILE A 97 -7.21 14.46 -1.43
C ILE A 97 -8.49 14.72 -2.25
N LYS A 98 -9.67 14.51 -1.64
CA LYS A 98 -10.97 14.76 -2.30
C LYS A 98 -11.19 16.23 -2.62
N GLU A 99 -10.92 17.11 -1.67
CA GLU A 99 -11.03 18.57 -1.84
C GLU A 99 -10.17 19.04 -3.01
N LEU A 100 -8.86 18.73 -2.99
CA LEU A 100 -7.94 19.14 -4.05
C LEU A 100 -8.33 18.57 -5.43
N LYS A 101 -8.85 17.34 -5.47
CA LYS A 101 -9.37 16.73 -6.71
C LYS A 101 -10.60 17.48 -7.23
N SER A 102 -11.53 17.86 -6.34
CA SER A 102 -12.73 18.61 -6.69
C SER A 102 -12.44 20.03 -7.19
N GLU A 103 -11.34 20.63 -6.72
CA GLU A 103 -10.82 21.91 -7.19
C GLU A 103 -10.17 21.82 -8.59
N GLY A 104 -10.03 20.62 -9.15
CA GLY A 104 -9.38 20.40 -10.44
C GLY A 104 -7.86 20.46 -10.38
N THR A 105 -7.26 20.26 -9.19
CA THR A 105 -5.80 20.22 -9.06
C THR A 105 -5.24 19.00 -9.81
N PRO A 106 -4.19 19.16 -10.62
CA PRO A 106 -3.52 18.03 -11.29
C PRO A 106 -3.03 16.97 -10.31
N ALA A 107 -3.13 15.69 -10.69
CA ALA A 107 -2.80 14.55 -9.83
C ALA A 107 -1.38 14.65 -9.25
N GLU A 108 -0.40 15.03 -10.07
CA GLU A 108 1.01 15.14 -9.66
C GLU A 108 1.20 16.20 -8.56
N ARG A 109 0.43 17.29 -8.63
CA ARG A 109 0.46 18.34 -7.58
C ARG A 109 -0.23 17.88 -6.30
N ILE A 110 -1.29 17.08 -6.40
CA ILE A 110 -1.96 16.49 -5.22
C ILE A 110 -0.99 15.54 -4.52
N GLU A 111 -0.35 14.64 -5.27
CA GLU A 111 0.65 13.69 -4.77
C GLU A 111 1.77 14.41 -4.02
N GLU A 112 2.37 15.44 -4.63
CA GLU A 112 3.45 16.22 -4.02
C GLU A 112 2.99 16.97 -2.75
N LYS A 113 1.83 17.65 -2.81
CA LYS A 113 1.33 18.43 -1.68
C LYS A 113 0.94 17.54 -0.50
N VAL A 114 0.20 16.47 -0.75
CA VAL A 114 -0.29 15.57 0.30
C VAL A 114 0.85 14.74 0.89
N SER A 115 1.81 14.27 0.08
CA SER A 115 2.97 13.54 0.61
C SER A 115 3.87 14.39 1.50
N ARG A 116 4.04 15.69 1.20
CA ARG A 116 4.80 16.62 2.04
C ARG A 116 4.13 16.91 3.38
N GLU A 117 2.81 16.97 3.38
CA GLU A 117 2.03 17.35 4.57
C GLU A 117 1.56 16.15 5.40
N SER A 118 1.66 14.94 4.85
CA SER A 118 1.28 13.70 5.52
C SER A 118 2.47 12.74 5.63
N LYS A 119 2.25 11.58 6.24
CA LYS A 119 3.25 10.49 6.29
C LYS A 119 3.04 9.46 5.17
N LEU A 120 2.31 9.81 4.11
CA LEU A 120 2.05 8.91 2.98
C LEU A 120 3.00 9.21 1.83
N ASP A 121 3.54 8.15 1.24
CA ASP A 121 4.34 8.25 0.02
C ASP A 121 3.45 8.63 -1.20
N PRO A 122 4.03 9.31 -2.21
CA PRO A 122 3.31 9.74 -3.41
C PRO A 122 2.50 8.63 -4.09
N GLU A 123 3.05 7.42 -4.21
CA GLU A 123 2.35 6.30 -4.87
C GLU A 123 1.12 5.82 -4.07
N MET A 124 1.14 5.92 -2.74
CA MET A 124 -0.04 5.65 -1.91
C MET A 124 -1.11 6.73 -2.11
N VAL A 125 -0.70 7.99 -2.23
CA VAL A 125 -1.62 9.11 -2.54
C VAL A 125 -2.26 8.90 -3.92
N ALA A 126 -1.46 8.54 -4.93
CA ALA A 126 -1.94 8.23 -6.28
C ALA A 126 -2.95 7.07 -6.28
N TYR A 127 -2.68 6.00 -5.52
CA TYR A 127 -3.62 4.90 -5.36
C TYR A 127 -4.95 5.36 -4.75
N ILE A 128 -4.92 6.16 -3.68
CA ILE A 128 -6.14 6.69 -3.04
C ILE A 128 -6.91 7.57 -4.04
N LEU A 129 -6.22 8.46 -4.76
CA LEU A 129 -6.82 9.35 -5.76
C LEU A 129 -7.59 8.57 -6.84
N ASN A 130 -6.99 7.49 -7.34
CA ASN A 130 -7.55 6.63 -8.38
C ASN A 130 -8.68 5.74 -7.87
N LYS A 131 -8.58 5.26 -6.63
CA LYS A 131 -9.62 4.46 -6.00
C LYS A 131 -10.92 5.24 -5.79
N GLU A 132 -10.81 6.52 -5.45
CA GLU A 132 -11.98 7.40 -5.30
C GLU A 132 -12.58 7.85 -6.65
N SER A 133 -11.91 7.68 -7.79
CA SER A 133 -12.57 7.84 -9.10
C SER A 133 -13.47 6.66 -9.49
N LEU A 134 -13.32 5.53 -8.80
CA LEU A 134 -14.09 4.31 -9.05
C LEU A 134 -15.26 4.13 -8.06
N ALA A 135 -15.43 5.07 -7.13
CA ALA A 135 -16.44 5.05 -6.08
C ALA A 135 -17.54 6.09 -6.31
#